data_AF-A0A7V5ERF1-F1
#
_entry.id   AF-A0A7V5ERF1-F1
#
_cell.length_a   1.000
_cell.length_b   1.000
_cell.length_c   1.000
_cell.angle_alpha   90.00
_cell.angle_beta   90.00
_cell.angle_gamma   90.00
#
_symmetry.space_group_name_H-M   'P 1'
#
loop_
_entity.id
_entity.type
_entity.pdbx_description
1 polymer ?
#
loop_
_entity_poly.entity_id
_entity_poly.type
_entity_poly.pdbx_seq_one_letter_code
_entity_poly.pdbx_strand_id
1 'polypeptide(L)'
;DARLALEMYAYRIRKYIGAYMAVLGRVDALVFTAGVGENSPLVRKMSCAGLGRLGIMLDETRNQARPAGEIMPIHKNESPVSILVIPTDEELEIAQQTRALLP
;
A
#
# COMPACT_ATOMS: atom_id res chain seq x y z
N ASP A 1 -8.39 -17.05 -17.43
CA ASP A 1 -8.51 -15.62 -17.79
C ASP A 1 -8.58 -14.62 -16.62
N ALA A 2 -9.22 -14.88 -15.47
CA ALA A 2 -9.11 -13.96 -14.32
C ALA A 2 -7.75 -13.97 -13.59
N ARG A 3 -7.13 -15.16 -13.44
CA ARG A 3 -5.84 -15.32 -12.75
C ARG A 3 -4.71 -14.52 -13.42
N LEU A 4 -4.59 -14.60 -14.73
CA LEU A 4 -3.57 -13.88 -15.49
C LEU A 4 -3.71 -12.37 -15.34
N ALA A 5 -4.94 -11.85 -15.37
CA ALA A 5 -5.20 -10.43 -15.18
C ALA A 5 -4.71 -9.96 -13.80
N LEU A 6 -4.99 -10.71 -12.74
CA LEU A 6 -4.52 -10.40 -11.39
C LEU A 6 -3.00 -10.48 -11.26
N GLU A 7 -2.37 -11.49 -11.88
CA GLU A 7 -0.92 -11.63 -11.92
C GLU A 7 -0.25 -10.45 -12.63
N MET A 8 -0.77 -10.03 -13.80
CA MET A 8 -0.27 -8.88 -14.53
C MET A 8 -0.48 -7.57 -13.76
N TYR A 9 -1.62 -7.42 -13.10
CA TYR A 9 -1.93 -6.26 -12.28
C TYR A 9 -0.94 -6.11 -11.12
N ALA A 10 -0.76 -7.16 -10.31
CA ALA A 10 0.19 -7.15 -9.21
C ALA A 10 1.64 -7.04 -9.68
N TYR A 11 1.99 -7.64 -10.81
CA TYR A 11 3.31 -7.48 -11.43
C TYR A 11 3.63 -6.02 -11.76
N ARG A 12 2.67 -5.28 -12.34
CA ARG A 12 2.85 -3.86 -12.65
C ARG A 12 3.05 -3.03 -11.39
N ILE A 13 2.24 -3.27 -10.35
CA ILE A 13 2.39 -2.58 -9.05
C ILE A 13 3.80 -2.84 -8.49
N ARG A 14 4.21 -4.11 -8.41
CA ARG A 14 5.53 -4.50 -7.93
C ARG A 14 6.66 -3.84 -8.71
N LYS A 15 6.53 -3.75 -10.04
CA LYS A 15 7.48 -3.05 -10.91
C LYS A 15 7.61 -1.57 -10.54
N TYR A 16 6.48 -0.88 -10.30
CA TYR A 16 6.50 0.53 -9.90
C TYR A 16 7.10 0.74 -8.51
N ILE A 17 6.79 -0.14 -7.54
CA ILE A 17 7.43 -0.11 -6.22
C ILE A 17 8.94 -0.16 -6.38
N GLY A 18 9.47 -1.17 -7.10
CA GLY A 18 10.91 -1.30 -7.31
C GLY A 18 11.53 -0.10 -8.04
N ALA A 19 10.86 0.45 -9.05
CA ALA A 19 11.33 1.63 -9.77
C ALA A 19 11.43 2.86 -8.85
N TYR A 20 10.40 3.12 -8.04
CA TYR A 20 10.42 4.26 -7.10
C TYR A 20 11.41 4.06 -5.97
N MET A 21 11.57 2.84 -5.45
CA MET A 21 12.62 2.55 -4.47
C MET A 21 14.02 2.83 -5.03
N ALA A 22 14.27 2.49 -6.29
CA ALA A 22 15.56 2.77 -6.94
C ALA A 22 15.82 4.27 -7.12
N VAL A 23 14.77 5.06 -7.41
CA VAL A 23 14.88 6.52 -7.60
C VAL A 23 15.01 7.26 -6.27
N LEU A 24 14.24 6.87 -5.25
CA LEU A 24 14.23 7.52 -3.93
C LEU A 24 15.42 7.13 -3.06
N GLY A 25 16.01 5.94 -3.29
CA GLY A 25 17.10 5.39 -2.52
C GLY A 25 16.65 4.85 -1.16
N ARG A 26 16.23 5.74 -0.25
CA ARG A 26 15.67 5.36 1.06
C ARG A 26 14.15 5.53 1.04
N VAL A 27 13.44 4.49 1.47
CA VAL A 27 11.99 4.48 1.60
C VAL A 27 11.63 4.09 3.02
N ASP A 28 10.91 4.96 3.74
CA ASP A 28 10.42 4.69 5.10
C ASP A 28 9.14 3.87 5.11
N ALA A 29 8.26 4.10 4.14
CA ALA A 29 6.95 3.48 4.09
C ALA A 29 6.45 3.19 2.67
N LEU A 30 5.70 2.09 2.55
CA LEU A 30 4.85 1.73 1.41
C LEU A 30 3.39 1.78 1.90
N VAL A 31 2.58 2.65 1.29
CA VAL A 31 1.18 2.85 1.68
C VAL A 31 0.24 2.28 0.63
N PHE A 32 -0.70 1.45 1.07
CA PHE A 32 -1.88 1.06 0.30
C PHE A 32 -3.08 1.88 0.77
N THR A 33 -3.80 2.48 -0.17
CA THR A 33 -4.98 3.32 0.10
C THR A 33 -5.98 3.15 -1.04
N ALA A 34 -7.18 3.70 -0.86
CA ALA A 34 -8.33 3.66 -1.76
C ALA A 34 -8.80 2.24 -2.13
N GLY A 35 -10.02 2.16 -2.66
CA GLY A 35 -10.66 0.97 -3.25
C GLY A 35 -9.92 -0.37 -3.10
N VAL A 36 -9.07 -0.72 -4.08
CA VAL A 36 -8.34 -2.00 -4.13
C VAL A 36 -7.23 -2.09 -3.09
N GLY A 37 -6.49 -1.00 -2.83
CA GLY A 37 -5.38 -0.99 -1.88
C GLY A 37 -5.86 -1.28 -0.45
N GLU A 38 -7.01 -0.74 -0.06
CA GLU A 38 -7.62 -0.97 1.25
C GLU A 38 -8.28 -2.35 1.36
N ASN A 39 -9.03 -2.75 0.33
CA ASN A 39 -9.97 -3.87 0.45
C ASN A 39 -9.44 -5.21 -0.09
N SER A 40 -8.27 -5.25 -0.73
CA SER A 40 -7.73 -6.48 -1.32
C SER A 40 -6.41 -6.93 -0.66
N PRO A 41 -6.47 -7.73 0.42
CA PRO A 41 -5.30 -8.40 0.99
C PRO A 41 -4.49 -9.20 -0.04
N LEU A 42 -5.18 -9.80 -1.01
CA LEU A 42 -4.55 -10.59 -2.07
C LEU A 42 -3.68 -9.74 -2.99
N VAL A 43 -4.19 -8.58 -3.44
CA VAL A 43 -3.40 -7.65 -4.27
C VAL A 43 -2.19 -7.15 -3.51
N ARG A 44 -2.35 -6.77 -2.23
CA ARG A 44 -1.22 -6.33 -1.39
C ARG A 44 -0.14 -7.41 -1.28
N LYS A 45 -0.56 -8.65 -0.98
CA LYS A 45 0.33 -9.83 -0.92
C LYS A 45 1.10 -10.02 -2.23
N MET A 46 0.40 -10.04 -3.37
CA MET A 46 1.04 -10.28 -4.67
C MET A 46 1.95 -9.13 -5.09
N SER A 47 1.61 -7.89 -4.73
CA SER A 47 2.41 -6.70 -5.03
C SER A 47 3.73 -6.67 -4.24
N CYS A 48 3.70 -7.11 -2.98
CA CYS A 48 4.90 -7.19 -2.12
C CYS A 48 5.76 -8.44 -2.37
N ALA A 49 5.26 -9.44 -3.10
CA ALA A 49 5.93 -10.73 -3.28
C ALA A 49 7.33 -10.57 -3.90
N GLY A 50 8.34 -11.21 -3.27
CA GLY A 50 9.72 -11.20 -3.75
C GLY A 50 10.53 -9.94 -3.41
N LEU A 51 9.94 -8.93 -2.78
CA LEU A 51 10.62 -7.69 -2.41
C LEU A 51 11.30 -7.73 -1.02
N GLY A 52 11.35 -8.89 -0.36
CA GLY A 52 11.91 -9.03 0.99
C GLY A 52 13.37 -8.57 1.11
N ARG A 53 14.20 -8.81 0.08
CA ARG A 53 15.59 -8.32 0.04
C ARG A 53 15.72 -6.81 -0.11
N LEU A 54 14.65 -6.14 -0.51
CA LEU A 54 14.56 -4.67 -0.57
C LEU A 54 13.93 -4.08 0.69
N GLY A 55 13.71 -4.90 1.74
CA GLY A 55 13.17 -4.43 3.02
C GLY A 55 11.64 -4.39 3.08
N ILE A 56 10.93 -4.90 2.07
CA ILE A 56 9.46 -5.03 2.08
C ILE A 56 9.09 -6.40 2.65
N MET A 57 8.78 -6.47 3.95
CA MET A 57 8.43 -7.71 4.63
C MET A 57 7.00 -7.69 5.14
N LEU A 58 6.07 -8.22 4.35
CA LEU A 58 4.65 -8.30 4.69
C LEU A 58 4.39 -9.36 5.78
N ASP A 59 3.55 -9.00 6.75
CA ASP A 59 2.95 -9.94 7.70
C ASP A 59 1.62 -10.42 7.11
N GLU A 60 1.55 -11.70 6.75
CA GLU A 60 0.35 -12.24 6.09
C GLU A 60 -0.88 -12.24 7.00
N THR A 61 -0.71 -12.42 8.31
CA THR A 61 -1.82 -12.44 9.27
C THR A 61 -2.39 -11.04 9.43
N ARG A 62 -1.53 -10.03 9.67
CA ARG A 62 -1.97 -8.63 9.75
C ARG A 62 -2.58 -8.15 8.43
N ASN A 63 -2.05 -8.60 7.31
CA ASN A 63 -2.55 -8.23 5.99
C ASN A 63 -3.99 -8.71 5.71
N GLN A 64 -4.47 -9.79 6.36
CA GLN A 64 -5.86 -10.25 6.20
C GLN A 64 -6.87 -9.42 7.01
N ALA A 65 -6.43 -8.61 7.97
CA ALA A 65 -7.33 -7.76 8.72
C ALA A 65 -7.95 -6.68 7.81
N ARG A 66 -9.19 -6.31 8.13
CA ARG A 66 -9.94 -5.30 7.38
C ARG A 66 -9.71 -3.94 8.03
N PRO A 67 -9.27 -2.91 7.27
CA PRO A 67 -9.14 -1.56 7.81
C PRO A 67 -10.54 -1.03 8.11
N ALA A 68 -10.91 -0.94 9.38
CA ALA A 68 -12.22 -0.44 9.81
C ALA A 68 -12.24 1.10 9.89
N GLY A 69 -11.69 1.77 8.86
CA GLY A 69 -11.46 3.22 8.88
C GLY A 69 -10.24 3.65 9.68
N GLU A 70 -9.36 2.72 10.07
CA GLU A 70 -8.13 3.00 10.83
C GLU A 70 -6.86 2.75 10.00
N ILE A 71 -5.78 3.43 10.36
CA ILE A 71 -4.43 3.18 9.83
C ILE A 71 -3.94 1.83 10.36
N MET A 72 -3.60 0.91 9.46
CA MET A 72 -3.22 -0.45 9.83
C MET A 72 -1.81 -0.81 9.33
N PRO A 73 -0.85 -1.06 10.22
CA PRO A 73 0.43 -1.63 9.84
C PRO A 73 0.31 -3.13 9.52
N ILE A 74 0.79 -3.52 8.33
CA ILE A 74 0.68 -4.88 7.79
C ILE A 74 2.06 -5.51 7.49
N HIS A 75 3.13 -4.93 8.02
CA HIS A 75 4.49 -5.45 7.92
C HIS A 75 4.87 -6.28 9.15
N LYS A 76 5.90 -7.12 8.99
CA LYS A 76 6.57 -7.82 10.09
C LYS A 76 7.35 -6.83 10.94
N ASN A 77 7.58 -7.14 12.21
CA ASN A 77 8.30 -6.25 13.13
C ASN A 77 9.73 -5.93 12.67
N GLU A 78 10.36 -6.85 11.93
CA GLU A 78 11.72 -6.72 11.43
C GLU A 78 11.79 -6.01 10.06
N SER A 79 10.65 -5.62 9.49
CA SER A 79 10.59 -4.99 8.16
C SER A 79 11.30 -3.63 8.20
N PRO A 80 12.35 -3.40 7.40
CA PRO A 80 13.00 -2.10 7.29
C PRO A 80 12.08 -1.00 6.75
N VAL A 81 11.10 -1.38 5.93
CA VAL A 81 10.08 -0.47 5.38
C VAL A 81 8.76 -0.76 6.05
N SER A 82 8.10 0.28 6.55
CA SER A 82 6.72 0.18 7.06
C SER A 82 5.76 -0.09 5.90
N ILE A 83 4.95 -1.14 5.99
CA ILE A 83 3.85 -1.36 5.06
C ILE A 83 2.55 -1.03 5.78
N LEU A 84 1.79 -0.07 5.24
CA LEU A 84 0.59 0.49 5.86
C LEU A 84 -0.61 0.37 4.93
N VAL A 85 -1.80 0.18 5.51
CA VAL A 85 -3.07 0.47 4.86
C VAL A 85 -3.64 1.72 5.50
N ILE A 86 -3.89 2.76 4.70
CA ILE A 86 -4.42 4.04 5.17
C ILE A 86 -5.73 4.32 4.42
N PRO A 87 -6.87 4.45 5.13
CA PRO A 87 -8.12 4.87 4.53
C PRO A 87 -7.98 6.23 3.86
N THR A 88 -8.50 6.38 2.65
CA THR A 88 -8.63 7.69 2.02
C THR A 88 -9.93 8.36 2.44
N ASP A 89 -9.90 9.68 2.63
CA ASP A 89 -11.09 10.53 2.80
C ASP A 89 -10.95 11.72 1.85
N GLU A 90 -11.30 11.46 0.58
CA GLU A 90 -11.13 12.44 -0.50
C GLU A 90 -12.04 13.65 -0.27
N GLU A 91 -13.24 13.43 0.25
CA GLU A 91 -14.20 14.46 0.58
C GLU A 91 -13.70 15.41 1.67
N LEU A 92 -13.09 14.87 2.73
CA LEU A 92 -12.47 15.68 3.78
C LEU A 92 -11.29 16.50 3.24
N GLU A 93 -10.43 15.89 2.42
CA GLU A 93 -9.30 16.61 1.81
C GLU A 93 -9.79 17.76 0.92
N ILE A 94 -10.81 17.53 0.09
CA ILE A 94 -11.44 18.58 -0.73
C ILE A 94 -12.04 19.68 0.16
N ALA A 95 -12.72 19.32 1.25
CA ALA A 95 -13.31 20.28 2.18
C ALA A 95 -12.24 21.14 2.88
N GLN A 96 -11.12 20.52 3.30
CA GLN A 96 -10.00 21.22 3.93
C GLN A 96 -9.31 22.17 2.96
N GLN A 97 -9.01 21.71 1.73
CA GLN A 97 -8.43 22.54 0.68
C GLN A 97 -9.36 23.71 0.33
N THR A 98 -10.66 23.47 0.23
CA THR A 98 -11.66 24.52 -0.02
C THR A 98 -11.71 25.52 1.14
N ARG A 99 -11.73 25.04 2.40
CA ARG A 99 -11.74 25.89 3.59
C ARG A 99 -10.50 26.76 3.69
N ALA A 100 -9.33 26.26 3.30
CA ALA A 100 -8.08 27.03 3.30
C ALA A 100 -8.06 28.18 2.29
N LEU A 101 -8.94 28.15 1.28
CA LEU A 101 -9.10 29.20 0.27
C LEU A 101 -10.17 30.24 0.64
N LEU A 102 -10.98 29.97 1.66
CA LEU A 102 -12.02 30.88 2.13
C LEU A 102 -11.50 31.71 3.32
N PRO A 103 -11.78 33.03 3.36
CA PRO A 103 -11.33 33.93 4.42
C PRO A 103 -11.95 33.62 5.79
#